data_AF-A0A9E4SRX3-F1
#
_entry.id   AF-A0A9E4SRX3-F1
#
_cell.length_a   1.000
_cell.length_b   1.000
_cell.length_c   1.000
_cell.angle_alpha   90.00
_cell.angle_beta   90.00
_cell.angle_gamma   90.00
#
_symmetry.space_group_name_H-M   'P 1'
#
loop_
_entity.id
_entity.type
_entity.pdbx_description
1 polymer ?
#
loop_
_entity_poly.entity_id
_entity_poly.type
_entity_poly.pdbx_seq_one_letter_code
_entity_poly.pdbx_strand_id
1 'polypeptide(L)' 'MRQATPILLATGNGDKQAAFRLLLDGLPLHPVTPNELGVTASPNEDGDTHEAIAREKAVEWSQAGSMLAIASDG' A
#
# COMPACT_ATOMS: atom_id res chain seq x y z
N MET A 1 -20.84 12.32 -9.86
CA MET A 1 -20.23 11.44 -8.83
C MET A 1 -18.73 11.63 -8.91
N ARG A 2 -18.02 11.82 -7.78
CA ARG A 2 -16.54 11.82 -7.80
C ARG A 2 -16.08 10.38 -8.08
N GLN A 3 -15.19 10.20 -9.04
CA GLN A 3 -14.55 8.91 -9.28
C GLN A 3 -13.65 8.58 -8.09
N ALA A 4 -13.70 7.33 -7.62
CA ALA A 4 -12.83 6.87 -6.54
C ALA A 4 -11.37 6.87 -6.99
N THR A 5 -10.47 7.40 -6.16
CA THR A 5 -9.04 7.49 -6.52
C THR A 5 -8.34 6.18 -6.18
N PRO A 6 -7.67 5.51 -7.14
CA PRO A 6 -6.92 4.29 -6.85
C PRO A 6 -5.82 4.52 -5.81
N ILE A 7 -5.68 3.56 -4.88
CA ILE A 7 -4.59 3.55 -3.89
C ILE A 7 -4.07 2.12 -3.70
N LEU A 8 -2.76 1.95 -3.81
CA LEU A 8 -2.09 0.67 -3.71
C LEU A 8 -1.88 0.29 -2.24
N LEU A 9 -2.34 -0.91 -1.88
CA LEU A 9 -2.04 -1.54 -0.61
C LEU A 9 -0.63 -2.16 -0.71
N ALA A 10 0.40 -1.48 -0.21
CA ALA A 10 1.81 -1.84 -0.35
C ALA A 10 2.22 -3.06 0.50
N THR A 11 1.51 -4.19 0.32
CA THR A 11 1.73 -5.44 1.02
C THR A 11 1.12 -6.62 0.27
N GLY A 12 1.85 -7.74 0.25
CA GLY A 12 1.33 -9.04 -0.20
C GLY A 12 0.56 -9.81 0.88
N ASN A 13 0.55 -9.33 2.14
CA ASN A 13 -0.10 -10.00 3.26
C ASN A 13 -1.62 -9.74 3.25
N GLY A 14 -2.42 -10.80 3.15
CA GLY A 14 -3.88 -10.70 3.08
C GLY A 14 -4.55 -10.06 4.30
N ASP A 15 -4.05 -10.32 5.50
CA ASP A 15 -4.59 -9.74 6.75
C ASP A 15 -4.35 -8.22 6.79
N LYS A 16 -3.14 -7.78 6.39
CA LYS A 16 -2.83 -6.34 6.26
C LYS A 16 -3.69 -5.67 5.19
N GLN A 17 -3.93 -6.34 4.07
CA GLN A 17 -4.86 -5.82 3.04
C GLN A 17 -6.29 -5.69 3.58
N ALA A 18 -6.78 -6.65 4.36
CA ALA A 18 -8.09 -6.56 5.00
C ALA A 18 -8.16 -5.39 5.99
N ALA A 19 -7.12 -5.20 6.82
CA ALA A 19 -7.03 -4.08 7.74
C ALA A 19 -7.04 -2.73 7.03
N PHE A 20 -6.30 -2.57 5.93
CA PHE A 20 -6.34 -1.35 5.14
C PHE A 20 -7.71 -1.09 4.51
N ARG A 21 -8.38 -2.13 3.99
CA ARG A 21 -9.74 -1.95 3.44
C ARG A 21 -10.70 -1.44 4.50
N LEU A 22 -10.61 -1.94 5.73
CA LEU A 22 -11.41 -1.45 6.84
C LEU A 22 -11.05 0.01 7.20
N LEU A 23 -9.77 0.35 7.24
CA LEU A 23 -9.29 1.71 7.55
C LEU A 23 -9.74 2.75 6.51
N LEU A 24 -9.80 2.35 5.24
CA LEU A 24 -10.14 3.23 4.11
C LEU A 24 -11.65 3.23 3.80
N ASP A 25 -12.45 2.48 4.54
CA ASP A 25 -13.89 2.40 4.32
C ASP A 25 -14.55 3.79 4.47
N GLY A 26 -15.49 4.09 3.58
CA GLY A 26 -16.15 5.39 3.50
C GLY A 26 -15.33 6.54 2.88
N LEU A 27 -14.05 6.34 2.56
CA LEU A 27 -13.25 7.32 1.80
C LEU A 27 -13.47 7.16 0.29
N PRO A 28 -13.32 8.23 -0.52
CA PRO A 28 -13.44 8.16 -1.98
C PRO A 28 -12.17 7.55 -2.62
N LEU A 29 -11.71 6.42 -2.07
CA LEU A 29 -10.52 5.69 -2.49
C LEU A 29 -10.91 4.31 -3.02
N HIS A 30 -10.13 3.81 -3.95
CA HIS A 30 -10.29 2.47 -4.51
C HIS A 30 -9.03 1.64 -4.20
N PRO A 31 -9.05 0.83 -3.12
CA PRO A 31 -7.92 0.00 -2.75
C PRO A 31 -7.61 -1.05 -3.81
N VAL A 32 -6.35 -1.12 -4.24
CA VAL A 32 -5.84 -2.14 -5.17
C VAL A 32 -4.63 -2.86 -4.56
N THR A 33 -4.43 -4.11 -4.92
CA THR A 33 -3.34 -4.95 -4.41
C THR A 33 -2.21 -5.08 -5.45
N PRO A 34 -0.99 -5.41 -5.00
CA PRO A 34 0.14 -5.74 -5.88
C PRO A 34 -0.21 -6.77 -6.94
N ASN A 35 -0.91 -7.83 -6.52
CA ASN A 35 -1.28 -8.95 -7.38
C ASN A 35 -2.27 -8.53 -8.48
N GLU A 36 -3.23 -7.65 -8.17
CA GLU A 36 -4.17 -7.11 -9.16
C GLU A 36 -3.47 -6.24 -10.21
N LEU A 37 -2.39 -5.56 -9.83
CA LEU A 37 -1.59 -4.73 -10.75
C LEU A 37 -0.50 -5.53 -11.48
N GLY A 38 -0.23 -6.77 -11.09
CA GLY A 38 0.93 -7.53 -11.55
C GLY A 38 2.28 -6.87 -11.19
N VAL A 39 2.29 -6.05 -10.14
CA VAL A 39 3.48 -5.31 -9.69
C VAL A 39 4.15 -6.10 -8.58
N THR A 40 5.46 -6.25 -8.70
CA THR A 40 6.33 -6.80 -7.66
C THR A 40 7.31 -5.73 -7.21
N ALA A 41 7.42 -5.55 -5.90
CA ALA A 41 8.48 -4.78 -5.27
C ALA A 41 8.97 -5.57 -4.05
N SER A 42 10.25 -5.42 -3.73
CA SER A 42 10.88 -6.04 -2.56
C SER A 42 11.59 -4.95 -1.77
N PRO A 43 10.83 -4.15 -1.01
CA PRO A 43 11.41 -3.05 -0.24
C PRO A 43 12.41 -3.54 0.77
N ASN A 44 13.44 -2.74 0.97
CA ASN A 44 14.38 -2.99 2.03
C ASN A 44 13.68 -2.75 3.38
N GLU A 45 13.81 -3.69 4.32
CA GLU A 45 13.20 -3.61 5.65
C GLU A 45 14.29 -3.46 6.72
N ASP A 46 15.32 -2.66 6.43
CA ASP A 46 16.49 -2.46 7.29
C ASP A 46 16.47 -1.16 8.11
N GLY A 47 15.38 -0.39 8.01
CA GLY A 47 15.20 0.82 8.81
C GLY A 47 15.13 0.55 10.32
N ASP A 48 15.65 1.48 11.12
CA ASP A 48 15.73 1.36 12.59
C ASP A 48 14.36 1.39 13.31
N THR A 49 13.28 1.71 12.60
CA THR A 49 11.92 1.82 13.17
C THR A 49 10.85 1.34 12.21
N HIS A 50 9.71 0.88 12.75
CA HIS A 50 8.53 0.53 11.95
C HIS A 50 8.03 1.67 11.06
N GLU A 51 8.09 2.92 11.53
CA GLU A 51 7.71 4.07 10.71
C GLU A 51 8.64 4.24 9.51
N ALA A 52 9.96 4.11 9.71
CA ALA A 52 10.95 4.21 8.64
C ALA A 52 10.73 3.13 7.58
N ILE A 53 10.54 1.87 8.00
CA ILE A 53 10.27 0.75 7.11
C ILE A 53 8.95 0.95 6.36
N ALA A 54 7.87 1.35 7.05
CA ALA A 54 6.58 1.61 6.41
C ALA A 54 6.67 2.75 5.37
N ARG A 55 7.41 3.82 5.66
CA ARG A 55 7.63 4.92 4.73
C ARG A 55 8.39 4.46 3.49
N GLU A 56 9.47 3.71 3.65
CA GLU A 56 10.25 3.17 2.52
C GLU A 56 9.40 2.27 1.63
N LYS A 57 8.65 1.34 2.24
CA LYS A 57 7.67 0.51 1.53
C LYS A 57 6.67 1.36 0.74
N ALA A 58 6.07 2.38 1.35
CA ALA A 58 5.12 3.23 0.66
C ALA A 58 5.75 3.91 -0.57
N VAL A 59 6.98 4.40 -0.46
CA VAL A 59 7.70 5.04 -1.58
C VAL A 59 7.99 4.05 -2.69
N GLU A 60 8.59 2.91 -2.38
CA GLU A 60 8.96 1.92 -3.39
C GLU A 60 7.76 1.35 -4.13
N TRP A 61 6.71 0.99 -3.40
CA TRP A 61 5.48 0.48 -4.02
C TRP A 61 4.75 1.57 -4.82
N SER A 62 4.79 2.82 -4.37
CA SER A 62 4.25 3.95 -5.13
C SER A 62 4.98 4.13 -6.45
N GLN A 63 6.31 4.03 -6.45
CA GLN A 63 7.14 4.11 -7.66
C GLN A 63 6.85 2.93 -8.60
N ALA A 64 6.83 1.70 -8.07
CA ALA A 64 6.58 0.49 -8.85
C ALA A 64 5.17 0.47 -9.46
N GLY A 65 4.16 0.94 -8.73
CA GLY A 65 2.77 1.03 -9.19
C GLY A 65 2.42 2.32 -9.94
N SER A 66 3.33 3.31 -9.99
CA SER A 66 3.07 4.66 -10.53
C SER A 66 1.79 5.31 -9.98
N MET A 67 1.53 5.15 -8.68
CA MET A 67 0.29 5.59 -8.03
C MET A 67 0.46 5.84 -6.53
N LEU A 68 -0.57 6.40 -5.89
CA LEU A 68 -0.60 6.52 -4.42
C LEU A 68 -0.50 5.13 -3.78
N ALA A 69 0.27 5.01 -2.71
CA ALA A 69 0.40 3.78 -1.95
C ALA A 69 0.28 4.04 -0.45
N ILE A 70 -0.26 3.06 0.27
CA ILE A 70 -0.31 3.01 1.73
C ILE A 70 0.42 1.75 2.20
N ALA A 71 1.26 1.88 3.22
CA ALA A 71 2.08 0.80 3.75
C ALA A 71 2.00 0.77 5.28
N SER A 72 2.35 -0.39 5.84
CA SER A 72 2.54 -0.59 7.27
C SER A 72 3.70 -1.55 7.50
N ASP A 73 4.27 -1.45 8.69
CA ASP A 73 5.29 -2.35 9.20
C ASP A 73 4.93 -2.84 10.60
N GLY A 74 5.39 -4.04 10.95
CA GLY A 74 5.01 -4.80 12.16
C GLY A 74 4.27 -6.11 11.90
#